data_AF-A0A415MEH4-F1
#
_entry.id   AF-A0A415MEH4-F1
#
_cell.length_a   1.000
_cell.length_b   1.000
_cell.length_c   1.000
_cell.angle_alpha   90.00
_cell.angle_beta   90.00
_cell.angle_gamma   90.00
#
_symmetry.space_group_name_H-M   'P 1'
#
loop_
_entity.id
_entity.type
_entity.pdbx_description
1 polymer ?
#
loop_
_entity_poly.entity_id
_entity_poly.type
_entity_poly.pdbx_seq_one_letter_code
_entity_poly.pdbx_strand_id
1 'polypeptide(L)'
;MFILTDGKNYVMENPMKSGEYMITTSSSMAKEFTYKQARSLVQNSRKKYSWIKKYNLIDVDTGQKSDKSLYYRGNADIYIGDKNNFDYALLDKIESEANSILGLVGWDDNQLITYKNLLNTELSKCDSAESDINHALEKYKKIHNGKKPQAHKVAKIGYLLDDIRDKHKRIKQCIRYVQVMQDAIVKGYNIEKIKLELSKVTSDDYKGRTEYWKMANDILED
;
A
#
# COMPACT_ATOMS: atom_id res chain seq x y z
N MET A 1 30.58 -5.12 -13.22
CA MET A 1 30.68 -4.17 -12.08
C MET A 1 32.09 -4.25 -11.48
N PHE A 2 32.50 -3.33 -10.59
CA PHE A 2 33.82 -3.35 -9.95
C PHE A 2 33.74 -3.22 -8.43
N ILE A 3 34.70 -3.82 -7.72
CA ILE A 3 34.92 -3.60 -6.28
C ILE A 3 36.28 -2.91 -6.05
N LEU A 4 36.38 -2.17 -4.95
CA LEU A 4 37.63 -1.54 -4.50
C LEU A 4 38.18 -2.30 -3.30
N THR A 5 39.41 -2.81 -3.41
CA THR A 5 40.05 -3.56 -2.33
C THR A 5 41.58 -3.46 -2.34
N ASP A 6 42.19 -3.58 -1.17
CA ASP A 6 43.65 -3.76 -0.99
C ASP A 6 44.06 -5.25 -0.87
N GLY A 7 43.10 -6.18 -1.02
CA GLY A 7 43.28 -7.63 -0.85
C GLY A 7 42.93 -8.15 0.54
N LYS A 8 42.73 -7.27 1.54
CA LYS A 8 42.28 -7.64 2.89
C LYS A 8 40.98 -6.92 3.29
N ASN A 9 40.81 -5.71 2.79
CA ASN A 9 39.72 -4.80 3.10
C ASN A 9 38.97 -4.42 1.82
N TYR A 10 37.67 -4.23 1.94
CA TYR A 10 36.75 -3.86 0.87
C TYR A 10 36.00 -2.58 1.25
N VAL A 11 35.55 -1.85 0.24
CA VAL A 11 34.66 -0.70 0.42
C VAL A 11 33.22 -1.20 0.50
N MET A 12 32.51 -0.89 1.58
CA MET A 12 31.07 -1.10 1.71
C MET A 12 30.33 0.23 1.87
N GLU A 13 29.04 0.25 1.52
CA GLU A 13 28.16 1.37 1.84
C GLU A 13 27.68 1.27 3.29
N ASN A 14 27.61 2.41 3.98
CA ASN A 14 27.16 2.50 5.34
C ASN A 14 25.64 2.16 5.40
N PRO A 15 25.24 1.10 6.13
CA PRO A 15 23.83 0.70 6.22
C PRO A 15 22.95 1.77 6.87
N MET A 16 23.53 2.63 7.71
CA MET A 16 22.83 3.66 8.47
C MET A 16 22.78 5.01 7.74
N LYS A 17 23.62 5.23 6.72
CA LYS A 17 23.70 6.49 5.96
C LYS A 17 24.05 6.22 4.50
N SER A 18 23.02 6.24 3.65
CA SER A 18 23.19 6.12 2.19
C SER A 18 24.17 7.16 1.64
N GLY A 19 25.08 6.74 0.76
CA GLY A 19 26.12 7.61 0.19
C GLY A 19 27.37 7.81 1.04
N GLU A 20 27.44 7.25 2.25
CA GLU A 20 28.70 7.15 3.01
C GLU A 20 29.33 5.76 2.85
N TYR A 21 30.67 5.72 2.79
CA TYR A 21 31.42 4.48 2.61
C TYR A 21 32.31 4.18 3.81
N MET A 22 32.46 2.89 4.12
CA MET A 22 33.28 2.39 5.22
C MET A 22 34.07 1.13 4.80
N ILE A 23 35.02 0.74 5.64
CA ILE A 23 35.85 -0.45 5.44
C ILE A 23 35.10 -1.68 5.96
N THR A 24 35.17 -2.79 5.22
CA THR A 24 34.79 -4.13 5.69
C THR A 24 35.85 -5.16 5.32
N THR A 25 35.94 -6.25 6.06
CA THR A 25 36.79 -7.41 5.71
C THR A 25 36.03 -8.47 4.92
N SER A 26 34.71 -8.37 4.80
CA SER A 26 33.88 -9.33 4.07
C SER A 26 33.71 -8.93 2.60
N SER A 27 34.12 -9.79 1.68
CA SER A 27 33.92 -9.58 0.23
C SER A 27 32.43 -9.55 -0.15
N SER A 28 31.59 -10.32 0.54
CA SER A 28 30.14 -10.36 0.28
C SER A 28 29.41 -9.06 0.63
N MET A 29 30.00 -8.23 1.47
CA MET A 29 29.45 -6.91 1.83
C MET A 29 30.10 -5.77 1.02
N ALA A 30 30.98 -6.09 0.07
CA ALA A 30 31.60 -5.09 -0.79
C ALA A 30 30.55 -4.44 -1.68
N LYS A 31 30.58 -3.12 -1.76
CA LYS A 31 29.74 -2.38 -2.70
C LYS A 31 30.30 -2.52 -4.10
N GLU A 32 29.40 -2.85 -5.02
CA GLU A 32 29.68 -2.80 -6.44
C GLU A 32 29.57 -1.37 -6.97
N PHE A 33 30.57 -0.98 -7.74
CA PHE A 33 30.69 0.32 -8.36
C PHE A 33 30.79 0.19 -9.87
N THR A 34 30.22 1.17 -10.57
CA THR A 34 30.67 1.45 -11.94
C THR A 34 32.09 2.01 -11.92
N TYR A 35 32.83 1.86 -13.03
CA TYR A 35 34.19 2.41 -13.13
C TYR A 35 34.26 3.91 -12.79
N LYS A 36 33.29 4.71 -13.26
CA LYS A 36 33.22 6.15 -12.95
C LYS A 36 33.00 6.42 -11.47
N GLN A 37 32.12 5.66 -10.81
CA GLN A 37 31.88 5.81 -9.37
C GLN A 37 33.14 5.44 -8.57
N ALA A 38 33.77 4.30 -8.88
CA ALA A 38 35.00 3.87 -8.21
C ALA A 38 36.15 4.89 -8.40
N ARG A 39 36.34 5.38 -9.63
CA ARG A 39 37.32 6.43 -9.93
C ARG A 39 37.03 7.72 -9.18
N SER A 40 35.79 8.21 -9.20
CA SER A 40 35.40 9.44 -8.50
C SER A 40 35.67 9.32 -7.00
N LEU A 41 35.42 8.15 -6.42
CA LEU A 41 35.66 7.86 -5.01
C LEU A 41 37.16 7.85 -4.67
N VAL A 42 37.99 7.18 -5.48
CA VAL A 42 39.45 7.13 -5.31
C VAL A 42 40.11 8.50 -5.51
N GLN A 43 39.67 9.25 -6.52
CA GLN A 43 40.22 10.58 -6.83
C GLN A 43 39.69 11.69 -5.92
N ASN A 44 38.80 11.37 -4.98
CA ASN A 44 38.20 12.35 -4.08
C ASN A 44 39.29 13.02 -3.21
N SER A 45 39.27 14.35 -3.15
CA SER A 45 40.22 15.15 -2.37
C SER A 45 39.87 15.21 -0.88
N ARG A 46 38.67 14.78 -0.47
CA ARG A 46 38.22 14.78 0.93
C ARG A 46 39.05 13.80 1.77
N LYS A 47 39.57 14.28 2.92
CA LYS A 47 40.35 13.47 3.87
C LYS A 47 39.63 12.19 4.34
N LYS A 48 38.29 12.24 4.46
CA LYS A 48 37.44 11.12 4.89
C LYS A 48 37.66 9.84 4.06
N TYR A 49 37.99 9.96 2.77
CA TYR A 49 38.16 8.83 1.84
C TYR A 49 39.61 8.62 1.40
N SER A 50 40.57 9.22 2.11
CA SER A 50 42.00 9.10 1.78
C SER A 50 42.54 7.66 1.85
N TRP A 51 41.93 6.80 2.67
CA TRP A 51 42.27 5.39 2.80
C TRP A 51 41.99 4.57 1.53
N ILE A 52 41.00 4.98 0.72
CA ILE A 52 40.60 4.30 -0.53
C ILE A 52 41.65 4.49 -1.63
N LYS A 53 42.53 5.50 -1.53
CA LYS A 53 43.52 5.83 -2.56
C LYS A 53 44.51 4.70 -2.87
N LYS A 54 44.69 3.76 -1.95
CA LYS A 54 45.60 2.60 -2.10
C LYS A 54 44.90 1.36 -2.66
N TYR A 55 43.58 1.42 -2.87
CA TYR A 55 42.80 0.25 -3.24
C TYR A 55 42.88 0.02 -4.75
N ASN A 56 42.90 -1.25 -5.12
CA ASN A 56 42.85 -1.70 -6.51
C ASN A 56 41.40 -1.85 -6.95
N LEU A 57 41.18 -1.63 -8.24
CA LEU A 57 39.92 -1.91 -8.90
C LEU A 57 39.92 -3.38 -9.37
N ILE A 58 38.98 -4.18 -8.89
CA ILE A 58 38.81 -5.59 -9.28
C ILE A 58 37.49 -5.73 -10.05
N ASP A 59 37.52 -6.40 -11.21
CA ASP A 59 36.30 -6.72 -11.97
C ASP A 59 35.56 -7.87 -11.28
N VAL A 60 34.27 -7.67 -11.00
CA VAL A 60 33.44 -8.64 -10.28
C VAL A 60 33.29 -9.95 -11.05
N ASP A 61 33.28 -9.89 -12.38
CA ASP A 61 32.99 -11.06 -13.22
C ASP A 61 34.22 -11.95 -13.40
N THR A 62 35.42 -11.36 -13.44
CA THR A 62 36.69 -12.10 -13.62
C THR A 62 37.45 -12.32 -12.33
N GLY A 63 37.15 -11.56 -11.27
CA GLY A 63 37.91 -11.57 -10.01
C GLY A 63 39.33 -11.03 -10.15
N GLN A 64 39.70 -10.50 -11.32
CA GLN A 64 41.05 -10.01 -11.60
C GLN A 64 41.14 -8.49 -11.48
N LYS A 65 42.35 -8.01 -11.20
CA LYS A 65 42.63 -6.57 -11.20
C LYS A 65 42.37 -6.00 -12.59
N SER A 66 41.56 -4.94 -12.65
CA SER A 66 41.18 -4.30 -13.90
C SER A 66 42.39 -3.60 -14.54
N ASP A 67 42.56 -3.76 -15.85
CA ASP A 67 43.54 -2.99 -16.64
C ASP A 67 43.17 -1.51 -16.78
N LYS A 68 41.91 -1.15 -16.44
CA LYS A 68 41.45 0.24 -16.47
C LYS A 68 42.09 1.04 -15.33
N SER A 69 43.04 1.90 -15.69
CA SER A 69 43.71 2.80 -14.75
C SER A 69 42.73 3.76 -14.08
N LEU A 70 42.67 3.74 -12.74
CA LEU A 70 41.90 4.71 -11.94
C LEU A 70 42.31 6.17 -12.18
N TYR A 71 43.40 6.46 -12.90
CA TYR A 71 43.87 7.81 -13.24
C TYR A 71 43.51 8.25 -14.66
N TYR A 72 43.04 7.34 -15.52
CA TYR A 72 42.63 7.66 -16.88
C TYR A 72 41.35 8.52 -16.90
N ARG A 73 41.41 9.66 -17.61
CA ARG A 73 40.34 10.67 -17.63
C ARG A 73 39.38 10.59 -18.81
N GLY A 74 39.69 9.81 -19.85
CA GLY A 74 38.90 9.75 -21.07
C GLY A 74 37.62 8.91 -20.95
N ASN A 75 36.71 9.12 -21.89
CA ASN A 75 35.43 8.41 -22.02
C ASN A 75 35.45 7.37 -23.17
N ALA A 76 36.65 7.00 -23.65
CA ALA A 76 36.78 5.99 -24.70
C ALA A 76 36.08 4.69 -24.30
N ASP A 77 35.38 4.08 -25.26
CA ASP A 77 34.75 2.76 -25.16
C ASP A 77 33.66 2.63 -24.08
N ILE A 78 33.12 3.75 -23.57
CA ILE A 78 32.08 3.73 -22.53
C ILE A 78 30.78 3.06 -22.97
N TYR A 79 30.45 3.12 -24.26
CA TYR A 79 29.25 2.50 -24.82
C TYR A 79 29.55 1.23 -25.62
N ILE A 80 30.78 0.72 -25.51
CA ILE A 80 31.21 -0.49 -26.23
C ILE A 80 31.15 -1.69 -25.25
N GLY A 81 30.34 -2.69 -25.60
CA GLY A 81 30.14 -3.93 -24.85
C GLY A 81 28.87 -3.97 -23.98
N ASP A 82 28.39 -5.20 -23.70
CA ASP A 82 27.08 -5.46 -23.06
C ASP A 82 26.94 -4.98 -21.61
N LYS A 83 28.05 -4.70 -20.91
CA LYS A 83 28.04 -4.35 -19.47
C LYS A 83 27.37 -2.99 -19.15
N ASN A 84 27.01 -2.19 -20.16
CA ASN A 84 26.32 -0.90 -20.03
C ASN A 84 25.00 -0.84 -20.81
N ASN A 85 24.45 -1.98 -21.27
CA ASN A 85 23.17 -1.97 -21.96
C ASN A 85 22.03 -1.58 -21.00
N PHE A 86 21.27 -0.57 -21.40
CA PHE A 86 20.06 -0.17 -20.71
C PHE A 86 19.04 -1.32 -20.79
N ASP A 87 18.43 -1.68 -19.67
CA ASP A 87 17.34 -2.64 -19.66
C ASP A 87 16.08 -1.98 -20.25
N TYR A 88 15.87 -2.18 -21.54
CA TYR A 88 14.71 -1.63 -22.25
C TYR A 88 13.38 -2.17 -21.71
N ALA A 89 13.37 -3.29 -20.96
CA ALA A 89 12.16 -3.76 -20.28
C ALA A 89 11.68 -2.79 -19.17
N LEU A 90 12.53 -1.86 -18.72
CA LEU A 90 12.12 -0.76 -17.85
C LEU A 90 11.13 0.19 -18.57
N LEU A 91 11.28 0.39 -19.88
CA LEU A 91 10.35 1.23 -20.65
C LEU A 91 8.96 0.60 -20.63
N ASP A 92 8.86 -0.70 -20.93
CA ASP A 92 7.60 -1.45 -20.92
C ASP A 92 6.91 -1.39 -19.55
N LYS A 93 7.69 -1.48 -18.46
CA LYS A 93 7.17 -1.35 -17.09
C LYS A 93 6.58 0.04 -16.83
N ILE A 94 7.26 1.10 -17.26
CA ILE A 94 6.79 2.48 -17.10
C ILE A 94 5.54 2.72 -17.95
N GLU A 95 5.53 2.27 -19.19
CA GLU A 95 4.37 2.38 -20.08
C GLU A 95 3.17 1.62 -19.54
N SER A 96 3.37 0.41 -19.01
CA SER A 96 2.31 -0.37 -18.37
C SER A 96 1.70 0.33 -17.16
N GLU A 97 2.52 0.93 -16.30
CA GLU A 97 2.03 1.70 -15.14
C GLU A 97 1.27 2.96 -15.59
N ALA A 98 1.80 3.70 -16.56
CA ALA A 98 1.14 4.88 -17.10
C ALA A 98 -0.22 4.55 -17.71
N ASN A 99 -0.32 3.46 -18.50
CA ASN A 99 -1.58 2.98 -19.06
C ASN A 99 -2.56 2.53 -17.98
N SER A 100 -2.06 1.92 -16.90
CA SER A 100 -2.89 1.52 -15.75
C SER A 100 -3.50 2.74 -15.06
N ILE A 101 -2.72 3.82 -14.88
CA ILE A 101 -3.19 5.08 -14.29
C ILE A 101 -4.18 5.78 -15.23
N LEU A 102 -3.88 5.87 -16.53
CA LEU A 102 -4.78 6.48 -17.51
C LEU A 102 -6.09 5.72 -17.66
N GLY A 103 -6.08 4.39 -17.45
CA GLY A 103 -7.27 3.55 -17.44
C GLY A 103 -8.12 3.65 -16.16
N LEU A 104 -7.66 4.35 -15.12
CA LEU A 104 -8.46 4.54 -13.91
C LEU A 104 -9.66 5.44 -14.18
N VAL A 105 -10.86 4.90 -13.98
CA VAL A 105 -12.08 5.70 -13.97
C VAL A 105 -12.17 6.44 -12.63
N GLY A 106 -11.78 7.72 -12.63
CA GLY A 106 -11.97 8.61 -11.49
C GLY A 106 -13.32 9.32 -11.56
N TRP A 107 -14.19 9.10 -10.58
CA TRP A 107 -15.43 9.88 -10.47
C TRP A 107 -15.12 11.33 -10.07
N ASP A 108 -15.79 12.27 -10.74
CA ASP A 108 -15.70 13.68 -10.38
C ASP A 108 -16.56 14.02 -9.14
N ASP A 109 -16.36 15.22 -8.59
CA ASP A 109 -17.06 15.63 -7.37
C ASP A 109 -18.60 15.71 -7.56
N ASN A 110 -19.09 16.09 -8.74
CA ASN A 110 -20.53 16.13 -9.01
C ASN A 110 -21.15 14.72 -8.99
N GLN A 111 -20.46 13.74 -9.58
CA GLN A 111 -20.85 12.34 -9.54
C GLN A 111 -20.87 11.82 -8.10
N LEU A 112 -19.81 12.11 -7.32
CA LEU A 112 -19.70 11.71 -5.93
C LEU A 112 -20.79 12.33 -5.05
N ILE A 113 -21.10 13.62 -5.23
CA ILE A 113 -22.21 14.30 -4.55
C ILE A 113 -23.54 13.61 -4.88
N THR A 114 -23.78 13.33 -6.17
CA THR A 114 -25.00 12.66 -6.64
C THR A 114 -25.16 11.29 -5.98
N TYR A 115 -24.11 10.47 -6.00
CA TYR A 115 -24.13 9.15 -5.37
C TYR A 115 -24.33 9.24 -3.87
N LYS A 116 -23.68 10.18 -3.18
CA LYS A 116 -23.87 10.40 -1.75
C LYS A 116 -25.31 10.75 -1.40
N ASN A 117 -25.95 11.60 -2.20
CA ASN A 117 -27.35 11.97 -2.00
C ASN A 117 -28.28 10.77 -2.17
N LEU A 118 -28.12 9.99 -3.25
CA LEU A 118 -28.89 8.75 -3.47
C LEU A 118 -28.71 7.76 -2.32
N LEU A 119 -27.46 7.56 -1.87
CA LEU A 119 -27.15 6.68 -0.75
C LEU A 119 -27.79 7.17 0.56
N ASN A 120 -27.75 8.47 0.86
CA ASN A 120 -28.39 9.03 2.06
C ASN A 120 -29.91 8.87 2.03
N THR A 121 -30.55 9.03 0.87
CA THR A 121 -31.99 8.78 0.73
C THR A 121 -32.34 7.33 1.00
N GLU A 122 -31.62 6.37 0.42
CA GLU A 122 -31.88 4.95 0.66
C GLU A 122 -31.51 4.54 2.10
N LEU A 123 -30.48 5.17 2.70
CA LEU A 123 -30.13 4.95 4.10
C LEU A 123 -31.28 5.34 5.03
N SER A 124 -31.86 6.53 4.84
CA SER A 124 -32.99 7.03 5.62
C SER A 124 -34.22 6.10 5.51
N LYS A 125 -34.46 5.56 4.31
CA LYS A 125 -35.50 4.55 4.09
C LYS A 125 -35.23 3.26 4.85
N CYS A 126 -33.98 2.79 4.90
CA CYS A 126 -33.61 1.61 5.69
C CYS A 126 -33.81 1.87 7.19
N ASP A 127 -33.38 3.02 7.71
CA ASP A 127 -33.59 3.43 9.11
C ASP A 127 -35.08 3.44 9.47
N SER A 128 -35.90 3.98 8.56
CA SER A 128 -37.36 4.00 8.72
C SER A 128 -37.96 2.60 8.71
N ALA A 129 -37.50 1.72 7.81
CA ALA A 129 -37.97 0.34 7.71
C ALA A 129 -37.61 -0.49 8.96
N GLU A 130 -36.40 -0.33 9.50
CA GLU A 130 -36.01 -0.97 10.77
C GLU A 130 -36.92 -0.49 11.93
N SER A 131 -37.18 0.82 11.99
CA SER A 131 -38.06 1.43 13.00
C SER A 131 -39.51 0.93 12.89
N ASP A 132 -40.07 0.90 11.68
CA ASP A 132 -41.44 0.45 11.40
C ASP A 132 -41.65 -1.00 11.83
N ILE A 133 -40.67 -1.89 11.56
CA ILE A 133 -40.72 -3.28 12.00
C ILE A 133 -40.72 -3.39 13.52
N ASN A 134 -39.85 -2.63 14.20
CA ASN A 134 -39.80 -2.62 15.67
C ASN A 134 -41.11 -2.10 16.26
N HIS A 135 -41.67 -1.01 15.73
CA HIS A 135 -42.95 -0.47 16.18
C HIS A 135 -44.13 -1.40 15.88
N ALA A 136 -44.10 -2.16 14.79
CA ALA A 136 -45.10 -3.18 14.50
C ALA A 136 -45.09 -4.29 15.57
N LEU A 137 -43.90 -4.75 15.98
CA LEU A 137 -43.74 -5.71 17.07
C LEU A 137 -44.22 -5.16 18.42
N GLU A 138 -43.90 -3.90 18.74
CA GLU A 138 -44.38 -3.22 19.94
C GLU A 138 -45.90 -3.08 19.94
N LYS A 139 -46.49 -2.65 18.82
CA LYS A 139 -47.93 -2.51 18.65
C LYS A 139 -48.64 -3.86 18.84
N TYR A 140 -48.10 -4.93 18.26
CA TYR A 140 -48.62 -6.28 18.46
C TYR A 140 -48.64 -6.63 19.95
N LYS A 141 -47.53 -6.40 20.66
CA LYS A 141 -47.43 -6.68 22.10
C LYS A 141 -48.44 -5.87 22.92
N LYS A 142 -48.67 -4.60 22.59
CA LYS A 142 -49.68 -3.75 23.26
C LYS A 142 -51.10 -4.28 23.05
N ILE A 143 -51.47 -4.63 21.82
CA ILE A 143 -52.83 -5.09 21.47
C ILE A 143 -53.10 -6.50 22.02
N HIS A 144 -52.08 -7.34 22.13
CA HIS A 144 -52.21 -8.72 22.59
C HIS A 144 -51.79 -8.93 24.06
N ASN A 145 -51.98 -7.92 24.92
CA ASN A 145 -51.75 -8.01 26.38
C ASN A 145 -50.36 -8.55 26.75
N GLY A 146 -49.31 -8.07 26.10
CA GLY A 146 -47.94 -8.48 26.36
C GLY A 146 -47.50 -9.77 25.65
N LYS A 147 -48.41 -10.49 24.98
CA LYS A 147 -48.07 -11.74 24.27
C LYS A 147 -47.13 -11.47 23.10
N LYS A 148 -46.11 -12.32 22.98
CA LYS A 148 -45.18 -12.32 21.84
C LYS A 148 -45.84 -12.98 20.61
N PRO A 149 -45.47 -12.58 19.38
CA PRO A 149 -45.89 -13.31 18.19
C PRO A 149 -45.40 -14.76 18.23
N GLN A 150 -46.09 -15.64 17.49
CA GLN A 150 -45.67 -17.04 17.33
C GLN A 150 -44.30 -17.12 16.65
N ALA A 151 -43.51 -18.14 17.02
CA ALA A 151 -42.12 -18.30 16.58
C ALA A 151 -41.93 -18.18 15.06
N HIS A 152 -42.77 -18.83 14.25
CA HIS A 152 -42.66 -18.76 12.78
C HIS A 152 -42.90 -17.34 12.22
N LYS A 153 -43.69 -16.50 12.89
CA LYS A 153 -43.88 -15.09 12.50
C LYS A 153 -42.67 -14.26 12.90
N VAL A 154 -42.11 -14.52 14.08
CA VAL A 154 -40.88 -13.87 14.54
C VAL A 154 -39.71 -14.20 13.61
N ALA A 155 -39.59 -15.45 13.17
CA ALA A 155 -38.55 -15.85 12.22
C ALA A 155 -38.66 -15.08 10.88
N LYS A 156 -39.86 -14.98 10.30
CA LYS A 156 -40.10 -14.20 9.07
C LYS A 156 -39.75 -12.72 9.24
N ILE A 157 -40.11 -12.13 10.38
CA ILE A 157 -39.75 -10.74 10.71
C ILE A 157 -38.23 -10.61 10.91
N GLY A 158 -37.59 -11.60 11.53
CA GLY A 158 -36.14 -11.68 11.71
C GLY A 158 -35.40 -11.62 10.38
N TYR A 159 -35.76 -12.49 9.42
CA TYR A 159 -35.16 -12.47 8.08
C TYR A 159 -35.43 -11.16 7.33
N LEU A 160 -36.64 -10.61 7.43
CA LEU A 160 -36.94 -9.30 6.82
C LEU A 160 -36.04 -8.18 7.40
N LEU A 161 -35.83 -8.20 8.71
CA LEU A 161 -34.98 -7.22 9.40
C LEU A 161 -33.50 -7.41 9.04
N ASP A 162 -33.06 -8.66 8.86
CA ASP A 162 -31.71 -9.01 8.43
C ASP A 162 -31.40 -8.45 7.03
N ASP A 163 -32.29 -8.68 6.06
CA ASP A 163 -32.18 -8.14 4.70
C ASP A 163 -32.04 -6.62 4.67
N ILE A 164 -32.79 -5.92 5.55
CA ILE A 164 -32.72 -4.45 5.66
C ILE A 164 -31.39 -4.03 6.27
N ARG A 165 -30.93 -4.70 7.33
CA ARG A 165 -29.67 -4.40 8.02
C ARG A 165 -28.46 -4.62 7.13
N ASP A 166 -28.46 -5.65 6.29
CA ASP A 166 -27.39 -5.90 5.33
C ASP A 166 -27.31 -4.79 4.27
N LYS A 167 -28.44 -4.36 3.74
CA LYS A 167 -28.50 -3.19 2.83
C LYS A 167 -28.01 -1.93 3.53
N HIS A 168 -28.51 -1.67 4.73
CA HIS A 168 -28.13 -0.53 5.54
C HIS A 168 -26.62 -0.49 5.84
N LYS A 169 -26.02 -1.63 6.20
CA LYS A 169 -24.56 -1.78 6.40
C LYS A 169 -23.78 -1.47 5.12
N ARG A 170 -24.21 -2.03 3.99
CA ARG A 170 -23.56 -1.81 2.68
C ARG A 170 -23.65 -0.35 2.24
N ILE A 171 -24.80 0.30 2.42
CA ILE A 171 -24.99 1.72 2.11
C ILE A 171 -24.06 2.59 2.96
N LYS A 172 -23.99 2.35 4.28
CA LYS A 172 -23.06 3.08 5.17
C LYS A 172 -21.61 2.91 4.74
N GLN A 173 -21.22 1.72 4.30
CA GLN A 173 -19.89 1.47 3.76
C GLN A 173 -19.61 2.30 2.50
N CYS A 174 -20.54 2.30 1.54
CA CYS A 174 -20.41 3.09 0.32
C CYS A 174 -20.33 4.60 0.61
N ILE A 175 -21.13 5.11 1.55
CA ILE A 175 -21.06 6.53 1.96
C ILE A 175 -19.66 6.89 2.47
N ARG A 176 -19.04 6.04 3.29
CA ARG A 176 -17.67 6.26 3.78
C ARG A 176 -16.65 6.27 2.64
N TYR A 177 -16.77 5.36 1.67
CA TYR A 177 -15.89 5.37 0.49
C TYR A 177 -16.04 6.64 -0.33
N VAL A 178 -17.27 7.06 -0.59
CA VAL A 178 -17.55 8.31 -1.32
C VAL A 178 -16.94 9.51 -0.58
N GLN A 179 -17.08 9.58 0.75
CA GLN A 179 -16.46 10.65 1.55
C GLN A 179 -14.93 10.67 1.41
N VAL A 180 -14.26 9.51 1.44
CA VAL A 180 -12.80 9.43 1.22
C VAL A 180 -12.42 9.92 -0.18
N MET A 181 -13.19 9.57 -1.21
CA MET A 181 -12.96 10.02 -2.58
C MET A 181 -13.16 11.53 -2.74
N GLN A 182 -14.19 12.11 -2.11
CA GLN A 182 -14.40 13.56 -2.07
C GLN A 182 -13.25 14.27 -1.36
N ASP A 183 -12.83 13.76 -0.20
CA ASP A 183 -11.69 14.28 0.54
C ASP A 183 -10.40 14.23 -0.28
N ALA A 184 -10.21 13.17 -1.08
CA ALA A 184 -9.05 13.03 -1.94
C ALA A 184 -8.99 14.12 -3.02
N ILE A 185 -10.14 14.46 -3.61
CA ILE A 185 -10.25 15.55 -4.59
C ILE A 185 -9.95 16.89 -3.91
N VAL A 186 -10.62 17.19 -2.79
CA VAL A 186 -10.51 18.48 -2.10
C VAL A 186 -9.11 18.73 -1.53
N LYS A 187 -8.46 17.68 -0.99
CA LYS A 187 -7.17 17.79 -0.30
C LYS A 187 -5.99 17.41 -1.18
N GLY A 188 -6.21 17.01 -2.45
CA GLY A 188 -5.17 16.63 -3.39
C GLY A 188 -4.37 15.40 -2.94
N TYR A 189 -5.04 14.33 -2.51
CA TYR A 189 -4.35 13.10 -2.09
C TYR A 189 -3.65 12.41 -3.25
N ASN A 190 -2.46 11.86 -2.98
CA ASN A 190 -1.81 10.92 -3.91
C ASN A 190 -2.46 9.52 -3.83
N ILE A 191 -2.16 8.67 -4.82
CA ILE A 191 -2.76 7.32 -4.94
C ILE A 191 -2.52 6.46 -3.69
N GLU A 192 -1.33 6.51 -3.10
CA GLU A 192 -1.01 5.76 -1.88
C GLU A 192 -1.87 6.19 -0.68
N LYS A 193 -2.07 7.50 -0.53
CA LYS A 193 -2.91 8.06 0.52
C LYS A 193 -4.37 7.69 0.32
N ILE A 194 -4.87 7.71 -0.91
CA ILE A 194 -6.24 7.26 -1.24
C ILE A 194 -6.42 5.80 -0.84
N LYS A 195 -5.49 4.92 -1.23
CA LYS A 195 -5.51 3.48 -0.86
C LYS A 195 -5.56 3.30 0.66
N LEU A 196 -4.71 4.03 1.39
CA LEU A 196 -4.66 3.98 2.85
C LEU A 196 -5.95 4.46 3.52
N GLU A 197 -6.55 5.57 3.07
CA GLU A 197 -7.78 6.07 3.68
C GLU A 197 -8.99 5.17 3.34
N LEU A 198 -9.04 4.59 2.14
CA LEU A 198 -10.07 3.61 1.77
C LEU A 198 -9.96 2.33 2.62
N SER A 199 -8.75 1.86 2.91
CA SER A 199 -8.57 0.67 3.76
C SER A 199 -9.06 0.90 5.19
N LYS A 200 -8.81 2.08 5.77
CA LYS A 200 -9.25 2.43 7.13
C LYS A 200 -10.77 2.48 7.32
N VAL A 201 -11.50 2.85 6.27
CA VAL A 201 -12.96 2.99 6.35
C VAL A 201 -13.71 1.73 5.94
N THR A 202 -13.01 0.69 5.52
CA THR A 202 -13.57 -0.63 5.21
C THR A 202 -14.07 -1.28 6.49
N SER A 203 -15.23 -1.94 6.43
CA SER A 203 -15.87 -2.52 7.61
C SER A 203 -15.04 -3.69 8.12
N ASP A 204 -14.68 -3.63 9.40
CA ASP A 204 -14.12 -4.76 10.14
C ASP A 204 -15.23 -5.65 10.72
N ASP A 205 -14.84 -6.82 11.22
CA ASP A 205 -15.72 -7.72 11.94
C ASP A 205 -16.28 -7.07 13.21
N TYR A 206 -17.56 -7.32 13.45
CA TYR A 206 -18.24 -6.78 14.61
C TYR A 206 -17.72 -7.42 15.90
N LYS A 207 -17.37 -6.59 16.87
CA LYS A 207 -17.00 -7.01 18.22
C LYS A 207 -18.18 -6.83 19.16
N GLY A 208 -18.74 -7.94 19.63
CA GLY A 208 -19.79 -7.97 20.64
C GLY A 208 -19.39 -7.22 21.91
N ARG A 209 -20.33 -6.43 22.45
CA ARG A 209 -20.08 -5.56 23.61
C ARG A 209 -20.87 -5.95 24.85
N THR A 210 -21.83 -6.85 24.72
CA THR A 210 -22.80 -7.19 25.76
C THR A 210 -22.92 -8.70 25.89
N GLU A 211 -23.42 -9.16 27.03
CA GLU A 211 -23.72 -10.57 27.26
C GLU A 211 -24.69 -11.16 26.22
N TYR A 212 -25.59 -10.35 25.68
CA TYR A 212 -26.53 -10.75 24.63
C TYR A 212 -25.83 -11.21 23.34
N TRP A 213 -24.63 -10.71 23.04
CA TRP A 213 -23.84 -11.21 21.91
C TRP A 213 -23.42 -12.67 22.14
N LYS A 214 -22.95 -12.98 23.36
CA LYS A 214 -22.57 -14.34 23.72
C LYS A 214 -23.78 -15.26 23.68
N MET A 215 -24.87 -14.86 24.33
CA MET A 215 -26.12 -15.64 24.35
C MET A 215 -26.65 -15.92 22.93
N ALA A 216 -26.58 -14.94 22.03
CA ALA A 216 -27.03 -15.13 20.65
C ALA A 216 -26.16 -16.14 19.89
N ASN A 217 -24.84 -16.08 20.04
CA ASN A 217 -23.94 -17.05 19.39
C ASN A 217 -24.11 -18.46 19.97
N ASP A 218 -24.26 -18.58 21.29
CA ASP A 218 -24.52 -19.87 21.94
C ASP A 218 -25.81 -20.51 21.37
N ILE A 219 -26.88 -19.72 21.14
CA ILE A 219 -28.14 -20.20 20.52
C ILE A 219 -27.96 -20.61 19.04
N LEU A 220 -27.06 -19.97 18.30
CA LEU A 220 -26.86 -20.24 16.88
C LEU A 220 -25.99 -21.47 16.60
N GLU A 221 -25.13 -21.84 17.54
CA GLU A 221 -24.17 -22.95 17.43
C GLU A 221 -24.61 -24.22 18.20
N ASP A 222 -25.69 -24.14 19.00
CA ASP A 222 -26.38 -25.27 19.66
C ASP A 222 -27.26 -26.08 18.68
#